data_AF-A0A7X1PK44-F1
#
_entry.id   AF-A0A7X1PK44-F1
#
_cell.length_a   1.000
_cell.length_b   1.000
_cell.length_c   1.000
_cell.angle_alpha   90.00
_cell.angle_beta   90.00
_cell.angle_gamma   90.00
#
_symmetry.space_group_name_H-M   'P 1'
#
loop_
_entity.id
_entity.type
_entity.pdbx_description
1 polymer ?
#
loop_
_entity_poly.entity_id
_entity_poly.type
_entity_poly.pdbx_seq_one_letter_code
_entity_poly.pdbx_strand_id
1 'polypeptide(L)'
;MPHRNPTLEQRVAALQSDLNARDQALDDAATENNERELSRRSWFDEAQRLERENEGLRSEVKRLDLMISQSDYNYDMDRAQFKRQLAERDALLRLAREFIVNGVDLGYITMPDPETPDPAHDLLPKINAALSASAEPSEECAHSYANKAGCPECGEAFDGGKPSTPKCKYCGDTGQFVIGNSGDASDGNAPIMARCEDCELGEPNVPIELKALRAFVGAACPVASQINKRGYNWCEAYLDDALVLARTALERKP
;
A
#
# COMPACT_ATOMS: atom_id res chain seq x y z
N MET A 1 -38.06 -19.94 87.29
CA MET A 1 -38.29 -20.95 86.23
C MET A 1 -37.07 -21.87 86.21
N PRO A 2 -37.19 -23.15 86.60
CA PRO A 2 -36.04 -24.07 86.61
C PRO A 2 -35.71 -24.52 85.19
N HIS A 3 -34.50 -24.21 84.70
CA HIS A 3 -33.99 -24.80 83.48
C HIS A 3 -33.68 -26.29 83.74
N ARG A 4 -34.57 -27.18 83.26
CA ARG A 4 -34.25 -28.62 83.20
C ARG A 4 -33.07 -28.80 82.25
N ASN A 5 -31.97 -29.34 82.77
CA ASN A 5 -30.86 -29.76 81.94
C ASN A 5 -31.37 -30.85 80.97
N PRO A 6 -31.09 -30.75 79.66
CA PRO A 6 -31.48 -31.78 78.72
C PRO A 6 -30.84 -33.11 79.11
N THR A 7 -31.59 -34.21 78.93
CA THR A 7 -31.04 -35.54 79.15
C THR A 7 -29.93 -35.82 78.14
N LEU A 8 -28.99 -36.72 78.47
CA LEU A 8 -27.87 -37.07 77.57
C LEU A 8 -28.36 -37.50 76.19
N GLU A 9 -29.47 -38.24 76.14
CA GLU A 9 -30.13 -38.68 74.91
C GLU A 9 -30.57 -37.50 74.02
N GLN A 10 -31.12 -36.44 74.60
CA GLN A 10 -31.53 -35.24 73.85
C GLN A 10 -30.31 -34.50 73.28
N ARG A 11 -29.19 -34.46 74.01
CA ARG A 11 -27.94 -33.88 73.52
C ARG A 11 -27.34 -34.68 72.38
N VAL A 12 -27.34 -36.01 72.48
CA VAL A 12 -26.86 -36.90 71.41
C VAL A 12 -27.72 -36.76 70.16
N ALA A 13 -29.06 -36.74 70.30
CA ALA A 13 -29.96 -36.54 69.17
C ALA A 13 -29.75 -35.17 68.49
N ALA A 14 -29.55 -34.11 69.27
CA ALA A 14 -29.26 -32.77 68.73
C ALA A 14 -27.92 -32.72 67.99
N LEU A 15 -26.86 -33.32 68.53
CA LEU A 15 -25.55 -33.40 67.87
C LEU A 15 -25.61 -34.25 66.60
N GLN A 16 -26.35 -35.36 66.61
CA GLN A 16 -26.53 -36.18 65.41
C GLN A 16 -27.27 -35.43 64.31
N SER A 17 -28.30 -34.65 64.67
CA SER A 17 -29.02 -33.79 63.72
C SER A 17 -28.13 -32.68 63.16
N ASP A 18 -27.28 -32.05 64.00
CA ASP A 18 -26.32 -31.03 63.55
C ASP A 18 -25.27 -31.63 62.61
N LEU A 19 -24.75 -32.82 62.91
CA LEU A 19 -23.82 -33.54 62.05
C LEU A 19 -24.46 -33.85 60.69
N ASN A 20 -25.66 -34.43 60.66
CA ASN A 20 -26.35 -34.73 59.41
C ASN A 20 -26.63 -33.44 58.59
N ALA A 21 -26.95 -32.32 59.25
CA ALA A 21 -27.16 -31.05 58.58
C ALA A 21 -25.86 -30.47 58.00
N ARG A 22 -24.74 -30.64 58.70
CA ARG A 22 -23.42 -30.25 58.21
C ARG A 22 -22.96 -31.12 57.05
N ASP A 23 -23.18 -32.43 57.11
CA ASP A 23 -22.84 -33.35 56.02
C ASP A 23 -23.63 -32.97 54.75
N GLN A 24 -24.94 -32.72 54.87
CA GLN A 24 -25.74 -32.23 53.75
C GLN A 24 -25.23 -30.89 53.21
N ALA A 25 -24.89 -29.93 54.09
CA ALA A 25 -24.36 -28.65 53.66
C ALA A 25 -23.00 -28.76 52.95
N LEU A 26 -22.16 -29.73 53.35
CA LEU A 26 -20.89 -30.01 52.67
C LEU A 26 -21.13 -30.61 51.28
N ASP A 27 -22.08 -31.53 51.13
CA ASP A 27 -22.46 -32.12 49.85
C ASP A 27 -23.05 -31.09 48.88
N ASP A 28 -23.92 -30.21 49.38
CA ASP A 28 -24.51 -29.12 48.60
C ASP A 28 -23.42 -28.13 48.15
N ALA A 29 -22.53 -27.73 49.07
CA ALA A 29 -21.40 -26.84 48.75
C ALA A 29 -20.43 -27.47 47.74
N ALA A 30 -20.18 -28.77 47.82
CA ALA A 30 -19.35 -29.49 46.85
C ALA A 30 -19.99 -29.49 45.45
N THR A 31 -21.30 -29.71 45.38
CA THR A 31 -22.07 -29.68 44.13
C THR A 31 -22.05 -28.28 43.50
N GLU A 32 -22.34 -27.24 44.28
CA GLU A 32 -22.27 -25.85 43.80
C GLU A 32 -20.88 -25.47 43.31
N ASN A 33 -19.82 -25.89 44.03
CA ASN A 33 -18.46 -25.59 43.62
C ASN A 33 -18.12 -26.24 42.27
N ASN A 34 -18.55 -27.50 42.08
CA ASN A 34 -18.36 -28.20 40.81
C ASN A 34 -19.10 -27.52 39.64
N GLU A 35 -20.33 -27.05 39.85
CA GLU A 35 -21.08 -26.31 38.84
C GLU A 35 -20.42 -24.97 38.48
N ARG A 36 -19.87 -24.27 39.48
CA ARG A 36 -19.10 -23.03 39.26
C ARG A 36 -17.80 -23.31 38.49
N GLU A 37 -17.12 -24.41 38.79
CA GLU A 37 -15.91 -24.82 38.07
C GLU A 37 -16.21 -25.17 36.60
N LEU A 38 -17.29 -25.91 36.33
CA LEU A 38 -17.74 -26.21 34.97
C LEU A 38 -18.09 -24.93 34.21
N SER A 39 -18.81 -23.99 34.86
CA SER A 39 -19.13 -22.69 34.27
C SER A 39 -17.88 -21.88 33.94
N ARG A 40 -16.88 -21.88 34.84
CA ARG A 40 -15.58 -21.22 34.60
C ARG A 40 -14.87 -21.84 33.41
N ARG A 41 -14.81 -23.17 33.31
CA ARG A 41 -14.17 -23.87 32.17
C ARG A 41 -14.84 -23.52 30.85
N SER A 42 -16.18 -23.58 30.79
CA SER A 42 -16.93 -23.21 29.59
C SER A 42 -16.65 -21.77 29.16
N TRP A 43 -16.54 -20.84 30.11
CA TRP A 43 -16.20 -19.45 29.80
C TRP A 43 -14.76 -19.31 29.28
N PHE A 44 -13.79 -20.01 29.86
CA PHE A 44 -12.41 -20.02 29.36
C PHE A 44 -12.30 -20.61 27.96
N ASP A 45 -12.99 -21.71 27.67
CA ASP A 45 -13.00 -22.33 26.35
C ASP A 45 -13.57 -21.38 25.29
N GLU A 46 -14.66 -20.68 25.63
CA GLU A 46 -15.29 -19.69 24.76
C GLU A 46 -14.38 -18.47 24.52
N ALA A 47 -13.72 -17.98 25.57
CA ALA A 47 -12.75 -16.90 25.45
C ALA A 47 -11.58 -17.28 24.51
N GLN A 48 -11.01 -18.48 24.67
CA GLN A 48 -9.95 -18.97 23.79
C GLN A 48 -10.41 -19.17 22.34
N ARG A 49 -11.67 -19.56 22.13
CA ARG A 49 -12.25 -19.67 20.79
C ARG A 49 -12.32 -18.30 20.14
N LEU A 50 -12.85 -17.29 20.85
CA LEU A 50 -12.95 -15.92 20.36
C LEU A 50 -11.58 -15.27 20.13
N GLU A 51 -10.58 -15.58 20.94
CA GLU A 51 -9.20 -15.14 20.70
C GLU A 51 -8.65 -15.68 19.39
N ARG A 52 -8.84 -16.98 19.12
CA ARG A 52 -8.43 -17.61 17.85
C ARG A 52 -9.16 -17.01 16.65
N GLU A 53 -10.46 -16.76 16.77
CA GLU A 53 -11.25 -16.11 15.71
C GLU A 53 -10.78 -14.68 15.43
N ASN A 54 -10.53 -13.89 16.48
CA ASN A 54 -10.00 -12.53 16.34
C ASN A 54 -8.63 -12.51 15.66
N GLU A 55 -7.75 -13.46 15.99
CA GLU A 55 -6.45 -13.56 15.34
C GLU A 55 -6.58 -13.91 13.85
N GLY A 56 -7.52 -14.80 13.51
CA GLY A 56 -7.88 -15.10 12.12
C GLY A 56 -8.39 -13.87 11.37
N LEU A 57 -9.32 -13.11 11.98
CA LEU A 57 -9.86 -11.89 11.40
C LEU A 57 -8.78 -10.81 11.21
N ARG A 58 -7.88 -10.63 12.18
CA ARG A 58 -6.75 -9.69 12.05
C ARG A 58 -5.82 -10.05 10.91
N SER A 59 -5.53 -11.34 10.75
CA SER A 59 -4.72 -11.85 9.64
C SER A 59 -5.38 -11.57 8.29
N GLU A 60 -6.70 -11.75 8.20
CA GLU A 60 -7.47 -11.50 6.98
C GLU A 60 -7.56 -10.01 6.63
N VAL A 61 -7.78 -9.14 7.62
CA VAL A 61 -7.73 -7.68 7.43
C VAL A 61 -6.38 -7.25 6.88
N LYS A 62 -5.28 -7.78 7.44
CA LYS A 62 -3.93 -7.49 6.94
C LYS A 62 -3.73 -7.96 5.49
N ARG A 63 -4.28 -9.12 5.13
CA ARG A 63 -4.23 -9.65 3.76
C ARG A 63 -5.00 -8.74 2.78
N LEU A 64 -6.18 -8.28 3.17
CA LEU A 64 -7.00 -7.38 2.36
C LEU A 64 -6.35 -6.00 2.19
N ASP A 65 -5.76 -5.45 3.25
CA ASP A 65 -5.02 -4.18 3.21
C ASP A 65 -3.85 -4.22 2.20
N LEU A 66 -3.13 -5.35 2.16
CA LEU A 66 -2.07 -5.58 1.18
C LEU A 66 -2.63 -5.65 -0.26
N MET A 67 -3.78 -6.29 -0.47
CA MET A 67 -4.42 -6.34 -1.79
C MET A 67 -4.85 -4.95 -2.27
N ILE A 68 -5.43 -4.14 -1.39
CA ILE A 68 -5.85 -2.77 -1.70
C ILE A 68 -4.62 -1.92 -2.05
N SER A 69 -3.56 -2.00 -1.25
CA SER A 69 -2.31 -1.28 -1.53
C SER A 69 -1.72 -1.65 -2.90
N GLN A 70 -1.78 -2.93 -3.27
CA GLN A 70 -1.32 -3.39 -4.57
C GLN A 70 -2.22 -2.91 -5.72
N SER A 71 -3.54 -2.90 -5.52
CA SER A 71 -4.46 -2.38 -6.54
C SER A 71 -4.28 -0.88 -6.77
N ASP A 72 -4.05 -0.10 -5.71
CA ASP A 72 -3.83 1.34 -5.80
C ASP A 72 -2.55 1.65 -6.57
N TYR A 73 -1.47 0.92 -6.27
CA TYR A 73 -0.22 1.02 -7.02
C TYR A 73 -0.42 0.73 -8.51
N ASN A 74 -1.14 -0.35 -8.85
CA ASN A 74 -1.41 -0.70 -10.24
C ASN A 74 -2.26 0.38 -10.94
N TYR A 75 -3.28 0.91 -10.26
CA TYR A 75 -4.12 1.97 -10.79
C TYR A 75 -3.31 3.24 -11.11
N ASP A 76 -2.42 3.66 -10.21
CA ASP A 76 -1.57 4.83 -10.43
C ASP A 76 -0.58 4.63 -11.58
N MET A 77 -0.02 3.41 -11.70
CA MET A 77 0.85 3.04 -12.81
C MET A 77 0.12 3.07 -14.16
N ASP A 78 -1.07 2.48 -14.23
CA ASP A 78 -1.90 2.48 -15.43
C ASP A 78 -2.32 3.92 -15.80
N ARG A 79 -2.73 4.71 -14.81
CA ARG A 79 -3.07 6.12 -14.99
C ARG A 79 -1.89 6.92 -15.55
N ALA A 80 -0.69 6.72 -15.02
CA ALA A 80 0.52 7.36 -15.51
C ALA A 80 0.86 6.92 -16.95
N GLN A 81 0.67 5.63 -17.26
CA GLN A 81 0.88 5.11 -18.61
C GLN A 81 -0.11 5.72 -19.61
N PHE A 82 -1.40 5.78 -19.29
CA PHE A 82 -2.41 6.40 -20.16
C PHE A 82 -2.15 7.88 -20.36
N LYS A 83 -1.73 8.61 -19.32
CA LYS A 83 -1.32 10.02 -19.46
C LYS A 83 -0.16 10.18 -20.44
N ARG A 84 0.87 9.32 -20.39
CA ARG A 84 1.98 9.35 -21.35
C ARG A 84 1.50 9.08 -22.78
N GLN A 85 0.65 8.07 -22.96
CA GLN A 85 0.11 7.73 -24.28
C GLN A 85 -0.75 8.86 -24.87
N LEU A 86 -1.55 9.54 -24.05
CA LEU A 86 -2.33 10.70 -24.49
C LEU A 86 -1.42 11.87 -24.89
N ALA A 87 -0.40 12.17 -24.09
CA ALA A 87 0.58 13.21 -24.42
C ALA A 87 1.34 12.92 -25.72
N GLU A 88 1.75 11.67 -25.92
CA GLU A 88 2.40 11.21 -27.16
C GLU A 88 1.46 11.32 -28.36
N ARG A 89 0.22 10.85 -28.24
CA ARG A 89 -0.81 11.01 -29.27
C ARG A 89 -1.01 12.48 -29.64
N ASP A 90 -1.09 13.38 -28.67
CA ASP A 90 -1.28 14.80 -28.92
C ASP A 90 -0.07 15.45 -29.59
N ALA A 91 1.15 15.05 -29.21
CA ALA A 91 2.36 15.48 -29.90
C ALA A 91 2.34 15.06 -31.37
N LEU A 92 1.98 13.81 -31.67
CA LEU A 92 1.85 13.30 -33.03
C LEU A 92 0.75 14.01 -33.83
N LEU A 93 -0.41 14.27 -33.22
CA LEU A 93 -1.50 15.00 -33.86
C LEU A 93 -1.12 16.45 -34.17
N ARG A 94 -0.36 17.13 -33.30
CA ARG A 94 0.18 18.47 -33.59
C ARG A 94 1.13 18.45 -34.78
N LEU A 95 2.05 17.49 -34.85
CA LEU A 95 2.96 17.32 -35.98
C LEU A 95 2.21 17.03 -37.28
N ALA A 96 1.22 16.13 -37.24
CA ALA A 96 0.39 15.80 -38.40
C ALA A 96 -0.39 17.02 -38.90
N ARG A 97 -0.99 17.79 -37.97
CA ARG A 97 -1.68 19.04 -38.29
C ARG A 97 -0.76 20.02 -39.01
N GLU A 98 0.43 20.24 -38.48
CA GLU A 98 1.42 21.16 -39.05
C GLU A 98 1.89 20.71 -40.43
N PHE A 99 2.16 19.41 -40.60
CA PHE A 99 2.51 18.83 -41.90
C PHE A 99 1.41 19.06 -42.95
N ILE A 100 0.14 18.83 -42.61
CA ILE A 100 -0.98 19.02 -43.53
C ILE A 100 -1.15 20.49 -43.88
N VAL A 101 -1.18 21.38 -42.88
CA VAL A 101 -1.33 22.83 -43.10
C VAL A 101 -0.21 23.36 -44.00
N ASN A 102 1.04 23.07 -43.66
CA ASN A 102 2.18 23.50 -44.46
C ASN A 102 2.17 22.89 -45.86
N GLY A 103 1.78 21.62 -46.00
CA GLY A 103 1.67 20.95 -47.28
C GLY A 103 0.63 21.59 -48.20
N VAL A 104 -0.52 21.99 -47.66
CA VAL A 104 -1.56 22.71 -48.41
C VAL A 104 -1.11 24.12 -48.76
N ASP A 105 -0.60 24.88 -47.79
CA ASP A 105 -0.20 26.29 -47.97
C ASP A 105 0.96 26.44 -48.97
N LEU A 106 1.89 25.47 -48.98
CA LEU A 106 3.02 25.44 -49.92
C LEU A 106 2.66 24.79 -51.27
N GLY A 107 1.43 24.30 -51.44
CA GLY A 107 0.96 23.68 -52.68
C GLY A 107 1.50 22.27 -52.95
N TYR A 108 2.06 21.60 -51.94
CA TYR A 108 2.48 20.19 -52.03
C TYR A 108 1.33 19.20 -51.86
N ILE A 109 0.24 19.62 -51.20
CA ILE A 109 -0.99 18.85 -51.01
C ILE A 109 -2.13 19.63 -51.67
N THR A 110 -2.72 19.05 -52.72
CA THR A 110 -3.89 19.62 -53.37
C THR A 110 -5.15 19.20 -52.62
N MET A 111 -5.84 20.15 -52.00
CA MET A 111 -7.17 19.90 -51.44
C MET A 111 -8.20 19.77 -52.57
N PRO A 112 -9.17 18.84 -52.47
CA PRO A 112 -10.32 18.80 -53.36
C PRO A 112 -11.07 20.13 -53.35
N ASP A 113 -11.83 20.43 -54.41
CA ASP A 113 -12.67 21.62 -54.42
C ASP A 113 -13.63 21.63 -53.21
N PRO A 114 -13.93 22.79 -52.62
CA PRO A 114 -14.79 22.88 -51.42
C PRO A 114 -16.17 22.25 -51.59
N GLU A 115 -16.70 22.27 -52.82
CA GLU A 115 -18.01 21.70 -53.16
C GLU A 115 -17.96 20.18 -53.43
N THR A 116 -16.76 19.60 -53.52
CA THR A 116 -16.59 18.16 -53.69
C THR A 116 -16.68 17.49 -52.33
N PRO A 117 -17.67 16.59 -52.09
CA PRO A 117 -17.80 15.88 -50.83
C PRO A 117 -16.66 14.86 -50.67
N ASP A 118 -15.56 15.30 -50.05
CA ASP A 118 -14.35 14.51 -49.83
C ASP A 118 -13.97 14.45 -48.34
N PRO A 119 -13.66 13.26 -47.79
CA PRO A 119 -13.22 13.11 -46.40
C PRO A 119 -11.98 13.92 -46.01
N ALA A 120 -11.17 14.37 -46.96
CA ALA A 120 -10.01 15.23 -46.71
C ALA A 120 -10.42 16.55 -46.03
N HIS A 121 -11.60 17.09 -46.37
CA HIS A 121 -12.14 18.32 -45.76
C HIS A 121 -12.39 18.17 -44.26
N ASP A 122 -12.65 16.94 -43.79
CA ASP A 122 -12.91 16.66 -42.37
C ASP A 122 -11.63 16.43 -41.56
N LEU A 123 -10.48 16.19 -42.19
CA LEU A 123 -9.29 15.71 -41.50
C LEU A 123 -8.76 16.73 -40.48
N LEU A 124 -8.54 17.97 -40.90
CA LEU A 124 -8.09 19.04 -40.01
C LEU A 124 -9.13 19.36 -38.90
N PRO A 125 -10.44 19.50 -39.20
CA PRO A 125 -11.46 19.60 -38.17
C PRO A 125 -11.41 18.47 -37.13
N LYS A 126 -11.27 17.21 -37.56
CA LYS A 126 -11.18 16.04 -36.66
C LYS A 126 -9.92 16.06 -35.81
N ILE A 127 -8.77 16.44 -36.37
CA ILE A 127 -7.51 16.59 -35.60
C ILE A 127 -7.66 17.70 -34.55
N ASN A 128 -8.20 18.86 -34.93
CA ASN A 128 -8.43 19.95 -33.99
C ASN A 128 -9.41 19.56 -32.87
N ALA A 129 -10.49 18.85 -33.20
CA ALA A 129 -11.43 18.35 -32.20
C ALA A 129 -10.78 17.34 -31.23
N ALA A 130 -9.95 16.43 -31.75
CA ALA A 130 -9.23 15.46 -30.93
C ALA A 130 -8.23 16.15 -29.98
N LEU A 131 -7.51 17.17 -30.45
CA LEU A 131 -6.60 17.97 -29.63
C LEU A 131 -7.35 18.78 -28.57
N SER A 132 -8.51 19.37 -28.92
CA SER A 132 -9.36 20.12 -27.97
C SER A 132 -9.96 19.22 -26.89
N ALA A 133 -10.41 18.02 -27.24
CA ALA A 133 -10.95 17.05 -26.28
C ALA A 133 -9.87 16.52 -25.30
N SER A 134 -8.60 16.62 -25.69
CA SER A 134 -7.45 16.25 -24.87
C SER A 134 -6.93 17.37 -23.99
N ALA A 135 -7.40 18.61 -24.20
CA ALA A 135 -7.11 19.68 -23.28
C ALA A 135 -7.70 19.28 -21.93
N GLU A 136 -6.83 18.96 -20.97
CA GLU A 136 -7.27 18.69 -19.61
C GLU A 136 -8.20 19.86 -19.21
N PRO A 137 -9.43 19.60 -18.70
CA PRO A 137 -10.18 20.65 -18.06
C PRO A 137 -9.25 21.22 -17.00
N SER A 138 -8.86 22.49 -17.17
CA SER A 138 -7.89 23.19 -16.32
C SER A 138 -8.27 22.91 -14.88
N GLU A 139 -7.53 22.05 -14.18
CA GLU A 139 -7.79 21.51 -12.84
C GLU A 139 -8.97 22.20 -12.11
N GLU A 140 -10.21 21.90 -12.53
CA GLU A 140 -11.41 22.36 -11.84
C GLU A 140 -11.54 21.43 -10.63
N CYS A 141 -10.82 21.82 -9.58
CA CYS A 141 -10.98 21.43 -8.19
C CYS A 141 -11.38 19.95 -7.98
N ALA A 142 -10.42 19.04 -8.18
CA ALA A 142 -10.53 17.64 -7.78
C ALA A 142 -10.51 17.43 -6.23
N HIS A 143 -10.85 18.46 -5.45
CA HIS A 143 -10.91 18.45 -3.98
C HIS A 143 -12.34 18.57 -3.43
N SER A 144 -13.37 18.27 -4.23
CA SER A 144 -14.77 18.35 -3.80
C SER A 144 -15.23 17.28 -2.77
N TYR A 145 -14.33 16.42 -2.27
CA TYR A 145 -14.67 15.40 -1.25
C TYR A 145 -13.87 15.49 0.06
N ALA A 146 -13.25 16.63 0.37
CA ALA A 146 -12.63 16.85 1.68
C ALA A 146 -13.09 18.18 2.32
N ASN A 147 -14.24 18.17 3.01
CA ASN A 147 -14.60 19.23 3.95
C ASN A 147 -13.52 19.31 5.05
N LYS A 148 -12.90 20.45 5.36
CA LYS A 148 -13.49 21.48 6.26
C LYS A 148 -12.85 22.88 6.13
N ALA A 149 -12.08 23.16 5.09
CA ALA A 149 -11.32 24.41 5.00
C ALA A 149 -11.47 25.09 3.62
N GLY A 150 -12.66 25.62 3.33
CA GLY A 150 -12.91 26.75 2.41
C GLY A 150 -12.62 26.55 0.91
N CYS A 151 -13.63 26.80 0.07
CA CYS A 151 -13.52 26.86 -1.40
C CYS A 151 -13.62 28.34 -1.84
N PRO A 152 -12.57 28.95 -2.43
CA PRO A 152 -12.59 30.36 -2.74
C PRO A 152 -13.03 30.65 -4.18
N GLU A 153 -14.32 30.51 -4.49
CA GLU A 153 -14.99 31.65 -5.16
C GLU A 153 -15.07 32.85 -4.18
N CYS A 154 -14.86 32.59 -2.87
CA CYS A 154 -15.02 33.50 -1.73
C CYS A 154 -13.73 34.08 -1.09
N GLY A 155 -12.54 33.92 -1.67
CA GLY A 155 -11.37 34.75 -1.32
C GLY A 155 -10.92 34.80 0.15
N GLU A 156 -10.64 33.65 0.78
CA GLU A 156 -9.84 33.62 2.02
C GLU A 156 -8.49 32.90 1.80
N ALA A 157 -7.44 33.54 2.29
CA ALA A 157 -6.03 33.24 2.05
C ALA A 157 -5.54 32.01 2.84
N PHE A 158 -4.79 31.14 2.19
CA PHE A 158 -3.83 30.28 2.87
C PHE A 158 -2.43 30.87 2.67
N ASP A 159 -1.80 31.26 3.78
CA ASP A 159 -0.44 31.77 3.84
C ASP A 159 0.55 30.87 3.09
N GLY A 160 1.46 31.49 2.34
CA GLY A 160 2.42 30.88 1.43
C GLY A 160 3.47 29.95 2.05
N GLY A 161 3.03 28.80 2.58
CA GLY A 161 3.91 27.67 2.88
C GLY A 161 4.24 26.91 1.59
N LYS A 162 5.49 26.92 1.14
CA LYS A 162 5.98 25.98 0.12
C LYS A 162 5.50 24.56 0.49
N PRO A 163 4.98 23.75 -0.46
CA PRO A 163 4.62 22.38 -0.15
C PRO A 163 5.89 21.67 0.35
N SER A 164 5.90 21.37 1.65
CA SER A 164 6.94 20.53 2.23
C SER A 164 6.85 19.18 1.53
N THR A 165 7.94 18.74 0.94
CA THR A 165 8.10 17.39 0.40
C THR A 165 7.52 16.39 1.41
N PRO A 166 6.66 15.45 0.98
CA PRO A 166 6.04 14.50 1.91
C PRO A 166 7.14 13.72 2.60
N LYS A 167 7.19 13.82 3.93
CA LYS A 167 8.22 13.15 4.73
C LYS A 167 8.13 11.65 4.53
N CYS A 168 9.26 10.97 4.36
CA CYS A 168 9.31 9.52 4.33
C CYS A 168 8.63 8.96 5.58
N LYS A 169 7.58 8.15 5.39
CA LYS A 169 6.76 7.61 6.49
C LYS A 169 7.53 6.72 7.47
N TYR A 170 8.72 6.26 7.09
CA TYR A 170 9.55 5.36 7.91
C TYR A 170 10.68 6.08 8.63
N CYS A 171 11.37 7.03 7.99
CA CYS A 171 12.52 7.72 8.58
C CYS A 171 12.31 9.22 8.86
N GLY A 172 11.19 9.82 8.43
CA GLY A 172 10.95 11.25 8.62
C GLY A 172 11.97 12.14 7.91
N ASP A 173 12.52 11.68 6.78
CA ASP A 173 13.56 12.31 5.94
C ASP A 173 14.98 12.34 6.52
N THR A 174 15.27 11.54 7.55
CA THR A 174 16.65 11.40 8.06
C THR A 174 17.50 10.45 7.22
N GLY A 175 16.88 9.65 6.35
CA GLY A 175 17.54 8.56 5.61
C GLY A 175 17.96 7.37 6.48
N GLN A 176 17.72 7.42 7.80
CA GLN A 176 18.14 6.41 8.76
C GLN A 176 17.16 6.26 9.94
N PHE A 177 17.01 5.06 10.47
CA PHE A 177 16.19 4.78 11.66
C PHE A 177 16.95 3.90 12.66
N VAL A 178 16.62 4.02 13.94
CA VAL A 178 17.27 3.25 15.01
C VAL A 178 16.75 1.82 15.00
N ILE A 179 17.65 0.84 14.93
CA ILE A 179 17.32 -0.60 15.00
C ILE A 179 17.66 -1.26 16.34
N GLY A 180 18.36 -0.53 17.21
CA GLY A 180 18.74 -1.01 18.54
C GLY A 180 19.83 -0.12 19.12
N ASN A 181 20.41 -0.55 20.23
CA ASN A 181 21.60 0.09 20.80
C ASN A 181 22.75 -0.93 20.83
N SER A 182 23.98 -0.44 20.80
CA SER A 182 25.21 -1.26 20.71
C SER A 182 25.35 -2.28 21.84
N GLY A 183 24.75 -2.02 23.00
CA GLY A 183 24.90 -2.84 24.20
C GLY A 183 26.28 -2.74 24.84
N ASP A 184 27.16 -1.88 24.31
CA ASP A 184 28.50 -1.65 24.85
C ASP A 184 28.47 -0.50 25.86
N ALA A 185 28.90 -0.75 27.09
CA ALA A 185 28.93 0.29 28.12
C ALA A 185 30.02 1.35 27.83
N SER A 186 31.01 1.02 27.00
CA SER A 186 32.15 1.90 26.70
C SER A 186 31.84 2.99 25.68
N ASP A 187 30.80 2.82 24.85
CA ASP A 187 30.31 3.84 23.91
C ASP A 187 29.05 4.58 24.41
N GLY A 188 28.64 4.32 25.65
CA GLY A 188 27.43 4.89 26.23
C GLY A 188 26.13 4.25 25.73
N ASN A 189 26.18 3.01 25.22
CA ASN A 189 25.06 2.31 24.61
C ASN A 189 24.51 3.06 23.40
N ALA A 190 25.41 3.44 22.49
CA ALA A 190 25.10 4.26 21.33
C ALA A 190 24.03 3.59 20.43
N PRO A 191 23.11 4.37 19.83
CA PRO A 191 22.07 3.83 18.95
C PRO A 191 22.67 3.28 17.65
N ILE A 192 22.28 2.06 17.28
CA ILE A 192 22.58 1.42 16.01
C ILE A 192 21.59 1.94 14.98
N MET A 193 22.11 2.64 13.97
CA MET A 193 21.32 3.21 12.88
C MET A 193 21.29 2.26 11.68
N ALA A 194 20.10 1.94 11.17
CA ALA A 194 19.90 1.33 9.87
C ALA A 194 19.48 2.37 8.84
N ARG A 195 19.75 2.11 7.56
CA ARG A 195 19.34 2.99 6.46
C ARG A 195 17.89 2.74 6.07
N CYS A 196 17.21 3.81 5.69
CA CYS A 196 15.88 3.73 5.12
C CYS A 196 15.97 3.37 3.64
N GLU A 197 15.56 2.15 3.29
CA GLU A 197 15.51 1.65 1.91
C GLU A 197 14.37 2.30 1.09
N ASP A 198 13.38 2.87 1.77
CA ASP A 198 12.18 3.46 1.18
C ASP A 198 12.33 4.95 0.84
N CYS A 199 13.53 5.53 0.94
CA CYS A 199 13.75 6.94 0.55
C CYS A 199 15.11 7.16 -0.15
N GLU A 200 15.12 8.12 -1.07
CA GLU A 200 16.28 8.44 -1.91
C GLU A 200 17.50 8.97 -1.11
N LEU A 201 17.29 9.43 0.13
CA LEU A 201 18.34 9.91 1.03
C LEU A 201 19.19 8.78 1.62
N GLY A 202 18.72 7.53 1.57
CA GLY A 202 19.46 6.35 2.05
C GLY A 202 20.42 5.73 1.01
N GLU A 203 20.27 6.09 -0.26
CA GLU A 203 21.09 5.50 -1.32
C GLU A 203 22.51 6.09 -1.33
N PRO A 204 23.57 5.26 -1.45
CA PRO A 204 24.90 5.77 -1.76
C PRO A 204 24.85 6.54 -3.09
N ASN A 205 25.79 7.46 -3.28
CA ASN A 205 25.92 8.24 -4.52
C ASN A 205 26.39 7.30 -5.66
N VAL A 206 25.46 6.49 -6.17
CA VAL A 206 25.70 5.53 -7.24
C VAL A 206 25.68 6.31 -8.56
N PRO A 207 26.70 6.15 -9.43
CA PRO A 207 26.71 6.77 -10.74
C PRO A 207 25.40 6.53 -11.49
N ILE A 208 24.89 7.56 -12.15
CA ILE A 208 23.60 7.57 -12.86
C ILE A 208 23.53 6.41 -13.87
N GLU A 209 24.66 6.05 -14.47
CA GLU A 209 24.77 4.94 -15.42
C GLU A 209 24.50 3.59 -14.76
N LEU A 210 24.91 3.39 -13.51
CA LEU A 210 24.63 2.16 -12.76
C LEU A 210 23.17 2.10 -12.29
N LYS A 211 22.56 3.26 -11.99
CA LYS A 211 21.12 3.36 -11.69
C LYS A 211 20.28 3.01 -12.91
N ALA A 212 20.63 3.56 -14.07
CA ALA A 212 20.00 3.25 -15.35
C ALA A 212 20.16 1.76 -15.71
N LEU A 213 21.34 1.18 -15.48
CA LEU A 213 21.58 -0.24 -15.70
C LEU A 213 20.73 -1.13 -14.78
N ARG A 214 20.63 -0.80 -13.48
CA ARG A 214 19.78 -1.53 -12.52
C ARG A 214 18.30 -1.45 -12.90
N ALA A 215 17.83 -0.26 -13.27
CA ALA A 215 16.46 -0.06 -13.73
C ALA A 215 16.15 -0.87 -15.00
N PHE A 216 17.08 -0.87 -15.96
CA PHE A 216 16.96 -1.64 -17.20
C PHE A 216 16.95 -3.15 -16.94
N VAL A 217 17.89 -3.66 -16.13
CA VAL A 217 17.96 -5.09 -15.78
C VAL A 217 16.72 -5.52 -14.98
N GLY A 218 16.23 -4.69 -14.04
CA GLY A 218 15.01 -4.93 -13.29
C GLY A 218 13.75 -4.98 -14.16
N ALA A 219 13.67 -4.14 -15.19
CA ALA A 219 12.56 -4.15 -16.15
C ALA A 219 12.66 -5.32 -17.16
N ALA A 220 13.87 -5.71 -17.55
CA ALA A 220 14.10 -6.76 -18.52
C ALA A 220 13.97 -8.19 -17.93
N CYS A 221 14.33 -8.39 -16.66
CA CYS A 221 14.36 -9.72 -16.03
C CYS A 221 12.99 -10.45 -15.99
N PRO A 222 11.86 -9.78 -15.68
CA PRO A 222 10.53 -10.42 -15.70
C PRO A 222 10.09 -10.80 -17.12
N VAL A 223 10.38 -9.94 -18.10
CA VAL A 223 10.07 -10.16 -19.52
C VAL A 223 10.90 -11.33 -20.06
N ALA A 224 12.19 -11.35 -19.73
CA ALA A 224 13.11 -12.42 -20.08
C ALA A 224 12.68 -13.79 -19.52
N SER A 225 12.28 -13.82 -18.26
CA SER A 225 11.79 -15.02 -17.59
C SER A 225 10.51 -15.58 -18.21
N GLN A 226 9.62 -14.71 -18.70
CA GLN A 226 8.40 -15.12 -19.40
C GLN A 226 8.68 -15.63 -20.84
N ILE A 227 9.66 -15.05 -21.53
CA ILE A 227 10.07 -15.46 -22.88
C ILE A 227 10.78 -16.83 -22.85
N ASN A 228 11.67 -17.07 -21.86
CA ASN A 228 12.31 -18.37 -21.65
C ASN A 228 11.28 -19.48 -21.33
N LYS A 229 10.24 -19.17 -20.53
CA LYS A 229 9.13 -20.12 -20.27
C LYS A 229 8.34 -20.50 -21.52
N ARG A 230 8.43 -19.70 -22.60
CA ARG A 230 7.80 -19.96 -23.90
C ARG A 230 8.73 -20.66 -24.89
N GLY A 231 9.91 -21.11 -24.45
CA GLY A 231 10.85 -21.90 -25.27
C GLY A 231 11.73 -21.08 -26.22
N TYR A 232 11.69 -19.75 -26.12
CA TYR A 232 12.59 -18.88 -26.85
C TYR A 232 13.78 -18.56 -25.92
N ASN A 233 14.94 -19.17 -26.18
CA ASN A 233 16.22 -18.92 -25.46
C ASN A 233 16.81 -17.55 -25.81
N TRP A 234 15.99 -16.51 -25.74
CA TRP A 234 16.33 -15.17 -26.21
C TRP A 234 17.21 -14.41 -25.21
N CYS A 235 17.26 -14.86 -23.96
CA CYS A 235 17.62 -13.98 -22.86
C CYS A 235 19.05 -14.13 -22.33
N GLU A 236 19.68 -15.30 -22.37
CA GLU A 236 21.06 -15.42 -21.87
C GLU A 236 22.08 -14.77 -22.81
N ALA A 237 22.03 -15.08 -24.11
CA ALA A 237 23.03 -14.56 -25.07
C ALA A 237 23.02 -13.03 -25.19
N TYR A 238 21.85 -12.39 -25.23
CA TYR A 238 21.75 -10.94 -25.35
C TYR A 238 22.04 -10.18 -24.05
N LEU A 239 21.74 -10.78 -22.87
CA LEU A 239 22.10 -10.18 -21.59
C LEU A 239 23.59 -10.30 -21.32
N ASP A 240 24.21 -11.43 -21.69
CA ASP A 240 25.67 -11.60 -21.58
C ASP A 240 26.41 -10.62 -22.50
N ASP A 241 25.96 -10.46 -23.76
CA ASP A 241 26.53 -9.48 -24.68
C ASP A 241 26.32 -8.03 -24.20
N ALA A 242 25.14 -7.70 -23.69
CA ALA A 242 24.84 -6.37 -23.14
C ALA A 242 25.69 -6.07 -21.88
N LEU A 243 25.93 -7.07 -21.02
CA LEU A 243 26.79 -6.93 -19.85
C LEU A 243 28.26 -6.75 -20.22
N VAL A 244 28.75 -7.45 -21.24
CA VAL A 244 30.11 -7.27 -21.76
C VAL A 244 30.29 -5.87 -22.35
N LEU A 245 29.32 -5.39 -23.15
CA LEU A 245 29.34 -4.04 -23.72
C LEU A 245 29.29 -2.96 -22.62
N ALA A 246 28.47 -3.15 -21.58
CA ALA A 246 28.38 -2.25 -20.45
C ALA A 246 29.68 -2.19 -19.63
N ARG A 247 30.33 -3.34 -19.37
CA ARG A 247 31.65 -3.38 -18.69
C ARG A 247 32.73 -2.68 -19.51
N THR A 248 32.77 -2.94 -20.82
CA THR A 248 33.73 -2.31 -21.73
C THR A 248 33.54 -0.78 -21.81
N ALA A 249 32.30 -0.30 -21.73
CA ALA A 249 32.00 1.13 -21.69
C ALA A 249 32.41 1.79 -20.36
N LEU A 250 32.32 1.07 -19.25
CA LEU A 250 32.75 1.54 -17.93
C LEU A 250 34.28 1.59 -17.79
N GLU A 251 35.00 0.65 -18.41
CA GLU A 251 36.48 0.60 -18.40
C GLU A 251 37.14 1.62 -19.35
N ARG A 252 36.39 2.15 -20.32
CA ARG A 252 36.86 3.15 -21.30
C ARG A 252 36.70 4.62 -20.84
N LYS A 253 36.30 4.89 -19.60
CA LYS A 253 36.29 6.26 -19.08
C LYS A 253 37.75 6.76 -18.92
N PRO A 254 38.11 7.94 -19.46
CA PRO A 254 39.44 8.54 -19.26
C PRO A 254 39.69 8.93 -17.81
#